data_AF-Q49SB8-F1
#
_entry.id   AF-Q49SB8-F1
#
_cell.length_a   1.000
_cell.length_b   1.000
_cell.length_c   1.000
_cell.angle_alpha   90.00
_cell.angle_beta   90.00
_cell.angle_gamma   90.00
#
_symmetry.space_group_name_H-M   'P 1'
#
loop_
_entity.id
_entity.type
_entity.pdbx_description
1 polymer ?
#
loop_
_entity_poly.entity_id
_entity_poly.type
_entity_poly.pdbx_seq_one_letter_code
_entity_poly.pdbx_strand_id
1 'polypeptide(L)' 'YNEDDVVSTDFVGDSRSSIFDAKAGIALSDNFVKLVSWYDNEWGYSTRVVDLIVHMSKC' A
#
# COMPACT_ATOMS: atom_id res chain seq x y z
N TYR A 1 -3.06 5.46 -3.34
CA TYR A 1 -2.56 6.54 -4.20
C TYR A 1 -2.56 7.79 -3.34
N ASN A 2 -1.39 8.34 -3.08
CA ASN A 2 -1.23 9.52 -2.24
C ASN A 2 -0.21 10.46 -2.90
N GLU A 3 -0.52 11.76 -2.90
CA GLU A 3 0.31 12.83 -3.47
C GLU A 3 0.88 13.76 -2.38
N ASP A 4 0.58 13.48 -1.11
CA ASP A 4 1.10 14.25 0.03
C ASP A 4 2.51 13.78 0.43
N ASP A 5 3.28 14.64 1.11
CA ASP A 5 4.62 14.31 1.61
C ASP A 5 4.48 13.45 2.88
N VAL A 6 4.19 12.17 2.67
CA VAL A 6 3.83 11.19 3.70
C VAL A 6 5.06 10.52 4.32
N VAL A 7 5.01 10.30 5.63
CA VAL A 7 6.03 9.55 6.38
C VAL A 7 5.43 8.28 6.99
N SER A 8 6.28 7.35 7.46
CA SER A 8 5.84 6.02 7.93
C SER A 8 4.77 6.05 9.03
N THR A 9 4.76 7.09 9.87
CA THR A 9 3.78 7.23 10.97
C THR A 9 2.38 7.55 10.48
N ASP A 10 2.23 8.09 9.27
CA ASP A 10 0.92 8.44 8.68
C ASP A 10 0.12 7.21 8.23
N PHE A 11 0.76 6.03 8.21
CA PHE A 11 0.17 4.77 7.75
C PHE A 11 -0.20 3.81 8.89
N VAL A 12 0.05 4.17 10.14
CA VAL A 12 -0.26 3.33 11.30
C VAL A 12 -1.77 3.15 11.42
N GLY A 13 -2.26 1.93 11.23
CA GLY A 13 -3.68 1.59 11.25
C GLY A 13 -4.41 1.75 9.91
N ASP A 14 -3.69 1.98 8.80
CA ASP A 14 -4.32 2.00 7.47
C ASP A 14 -4.56 0.56 6.98
N SER A 15 -5.81 0.27 6.58
CA SER A 15 -6.24 -1.07 6.17
C SER A 15 -5.93 -1.38 4.70
N ARG A 16 -5.33 -0.44 3.96
CA ARG A 16 -4.93 -0.64 2.55
C ARG A 16 -3.64 -1.43 2.48
N SER A 17 -3.61 -2.42 1.59
CA SER A 17 -2.45 -3.32 1.42
C SER A 17 -1.28 -2.72 0.66
N SER A 18 -1.50 -1.60 -0.03
CA SER A 18 -0.47 -0.91 -0.81
C SER A 18 -0.94 0.51 -1.06
N ILE A 19 -0.14 1.49 -0.63
CA ILE A 19 -0.39 2.90 -0.81
C ILE A 19 0.76 3.47 -1.64
N PHE A 20 0.51 3.58 -2.94
CA PHE A 20 1.45 4.19 -3.88
C PHE A 20 1.70 5.66 -3.53
N ASP A 21 2.98 6.01 -3.38
CA ASP A 21 3.50 7.35 -3.14
C ASP A 21 3.98 7.93 -4.47
N ALA A 22 3.23 8.90 -4.98
CA ALA A 22 3.50 9.49 -6.30
C ALA A 22 4.71 10.43 -6.30
N LYS A 23 5.09 11.00 -5.15
CA LYS A 23 6.18 11.97 -5.03
C LYS A 23 7.52 11.33 -4.69
N ALA A 24 7.52 10.20 -3.99
CA ALA A 24 8.73 9.42 -3.71
C ALA A 24 9.19 8.56 -4.91
N GLY A 25 8.37 8.44 -5.96
CA GLY A 25 8.72 7.79 -7.21
C GLY A 25 9.74 8.58 -8.01
N ILE A 26 10.79 7.91 -8.53
CA ILE A 26 11.82 8.54 -9.37
C ILE A 26 11.82 7.85 -10.73
N ALA A 27 11.53 8.59 -11.80
CA ALA A 27 11.70 8.13 -13.17
C ALA A 27 13.07 8.59 -13.69
N LEU A 28 13.95 7.65 -14.04
CA LEU A 28 15.29 7.94 -14.60
C LEU A 28 15.24 8.00 -16.13
N SER A 29 14.33 7.24 -16.76
CA SER A 29 14.04 7.27 -18.19
C SER A 29 12.61 6.77 -18.45
N ASP A 30 12.09 6.93 -19.67
CA ASP A 30 10.73 6.51 -20.06
C ASP A 30 10.46 5.02 -19.78
N ASN A 31 11.51 4.19 -19.73
CA ASN A 31 11.43 2.76 -19.48
C ASN A 31 12.02 2.33 -18.13
N PHE A 32 12.49 3.26 -17.29
CA PHE A 32 13.12 2.93 -16.01
C PHE A 32 12.61 3.83 -14.88
N VAL A 33 11.71 3.27 -14.08
CA VAL A 33 11.06 3.96 -12.96
C VAL A 33 11.27 3.19 -11.67
N LYS A 34 11.58 3.91 -10.60
CA LYS A 34 11.54 3.42 -9.23
C LYS A 34 10.22 3.87 -8.61
N LEU A 35 9.38 2.90 -8.25
CA LEU A 35 8.12 3.13 -7.56
C LEU A 35 8.31 2.89 -6.06
N VAL A 36 7.66 3.71 -5.23
CA VAL A 36 7.63 3.54 -3.77
C VAL A 36 6.18 3.32 -3.37
N SER A 37 5.95 2.30 -2.55
CA SER A 37 4.64 2.01 -1.98
C SER A 37 4.77 1.68 -0.51
N TRP A 38 3.94 2.31 0.30
CA TRP A 38 3.85 2.09 1.73
C TRP A 38 2.78 1.04 2.04
N TYR A 39 3.01 0.23 3.07
CA TYR A 39 1.99 -0.68 3.59
C TYR A 39 2.20 -0.84 5.10
N ASP A 40 1.11 -0.86 5.86
CA ASP A 40 1.14 -1.25 7.26
C ASP A 40 1.24 -2.78 7.34
N ASN A 41 2.35 -3.27 7.89
CA ASN A 41 2.66 -4.69 7.96
C ASN A 41 1.83 -5.46 9.00
N GLU A 42 1.26 -4.79 10.00
CA GLU A 42 0.45 -5.44 11.04
C GLU A 42 -1.04 -5.35 10.72
N TRP A 43 -1.53 -4.16 10.39
CA TRP A 43 -2.95 -3.89 10.21
C TRP A 43 -3.45 -4.21 8.79
N GLY A 44 -2.64 -3.85 7.79
CA GLY A 44 -2.94 -4.11 6.38
C GLY A 44 -2.99 -5.60 6.04
N TYR A 45 -2.11 -6.41 6.63
CA TYR A 45 -2.11 -7.87 6.43
C TYR A 45 -3.29 -8.54 7.15
N SER A 46 -3.55 -8.18 8.41
CA SER A 46 -4.65 -8.75 9.20
C SER A 46 -6.01 -8.55 8.52
N THR A 47 -6.24 -7.38 7.90
CA THR A 47 -7.48 -7.09 7.17
C THR A 47 -7.61 -7.99 5.92
N ARG A 48 -6.53 -8.23 5.18
CA ARG A 48 -6.55 -9.09 3.99
C ARG A 48 -6.82 -10.55 4.28
N VAL A 49 -6.37 -11.06 5.44
CA VAL A 49 -6.68 -12.43 5.87
C VAL A 49 -8.18 -12.60 6.08
N VAL A 50 -8.85 -11.63 6.72
CA VAL A 50 -10.31 -11.66 6.91
C VAL A 50 -11.05 -11.58 5.58
N ASP A 51 -10.63 -10.69 4.68
CA ASP A 51 -11.22 -10.57 3.34
C ASP A 51 -11.11 -11.87 2.53
N LEU A 52 -9.98 -12.56 2.63
CA LEU A 52 -9.76 -13.85 1.96
C LEU A 52 -10.70 -14.93 2.50
N ILE A 53 -10.88 -15.01 3.82
CA ILE A 53 -11.81 -15.96 4.46
C ILE A 53 -13.26 -15.68 3.99
N VAL A 54 -13.68 -14.41 3.92
CA VAL A 54 -15.00 -14.01 3.41
C VAL A 54 -15.14 -14.32 1.91
N HIS A 55 -14.07 -14.21 1.13
CA HIS A 55 -14.10 -14.58 -0.29
C HIS A 55 -14.26 -16.10 -0.46
N MET A 56 -13.55 -16.90 0.34
CA MET A 56 -13.64 -18.36 0.32
C MET A 56 -14.99 -18.88 0.81
N SER A 57 -15.64 -18.21 1.77
CA SER A 57 -16.95 -18.61 2.29
C SER A 57 -18.13 -18.32 1.35
N LYS A 58 -17.89 -17.63 0.23
CA LYS A 58 -18.90 -17.34 -0.79
C LYS A 58 -19.01 -18.47 -1.84
N CYS A 59 -18.20 -19.51 -1.72
CA CYS A 59 -18.29 -20.75 -2.50
C CYS A 59 -19.26 -21.74 -1.86
#